data_AF-A0A6C0KPH9-F1
#
_entry.id   AF-A0A6C0KPH9-F1
#
_cell.length_a   1.000
_cell.length_b   1.000
_cell.length_c   1.000
_cell.angle_alpha   90.00
_cell.angle_beta   90.00
_cell.angle_gamma   90.00
#
_symmetry.space_group_name_H-M   'P 1'
#
loop_
_entity.id
_entity.type
_entity.pdbx_description
1 polymer ?
#
loop_
_entity_poly.entity_id
_entity_poly.type
_entity_poly.pdbx_seq_one_letter_code
_entity_poly.pdbx_strand_id
1 'polypeptide(L)'
;MSDTTIDVSVGKYRFRIIDNSNFNRNGEIYSRNFKIGGTYHDCVNVSITYDDKSRPISAKIPTLVYVPDCSFDVPLDRGEGSIVIIKTLLQYIYKQLPNINEFVFDDMSNIECGTEDEIRQKKFGKTGTNAVPVVLYYFSIAFNGVTWYEKHFNAYQKDRGIHTEYRKRVEWLLKDKDAKSSFNDFLRIAKPPQKNVEELELFYEKSETYGEFFNSIPKDERCRLVREWIGTFMEHYLNGYFFNTNWVIDVTHMDPLKKINQKAGTRKKSKISHTSSYYCPVGRINLSKVVYDTGA
;
A
#
# COMPACT_ATOMS: atom_id res chain seq x y z
N MET A 1 34.77 0.42 2.05
CA MET A 1 33.35 0.00 1.99
C MET A 1 33.30 -1.41 2.55
N SER A 2 32.44 -1.65 3.54
CA SER A 2 32.25 -2.96 4.16
C SER A 2 30.83 -3.40 3.86
N ASP A 3 30.70 -4.49 3.09
CA ASP A 3 29.42 -5.02 2.66
C ASP A 3 29.18 -6.35 3.36
N THR A 4 28.13 -6.41 4.19
CA THR A 4 27.67 -7.66 4.81
C THR A 4 26.43 -8.13 4.08
N THR A 5 26.39 -9.40 3.70
CA THR A 5 25.23 -10.00 3.02
C THR A 5 24.70 -11.17 3.83
N ILE A 6 23.38 -11.21 4.04
CA ILE A 6 22.71 -12.27 4.80
C ILE A 6 21.46 -12.73 4.04
N ASP A 7 21.35 -14.03 3.82
CA ASP A 7 20.11 -14.62 3.31
C ASP A 7 19.16 -14.92 4.48
N VAL A 8 17.90 -14.51 4.36
CA VAL A 8 16.86 -14.67 5.39
C VAL A 8 15.64 -15.37 4.81
N SER A 9 15.02 -16.25 5.59
CA SER A 9 13.80 -16.96 5.21
C SER A 9 12.65 -16.62 6.15
N VAL A 10 11.53 -16.17 5.59
CA VAL A 10 10.33 -15.76 6.35
C VAL A 10 9.09 -16.34 5.67
N GLY A 11 8.45 -17.30 6.34
CA GLY A 11 7.31 -18.03 5.76
C GLY A 11 7.73 -18.76 4.49
N LYS A 12 7.03 -18.47 3.38
CA LYS A 12 7.36 -19.03 2.05
C LYS A 12 8.43 -18.24 1.30
N TYR A 13 8.84 -17.09 1.81
CA TYR A 13 9.76 -16.19 1.11
C TYR A 13 11.19 -16.38 1.58
N ARG A 14 12.12 -16.22 0.63
CA ARG A 14 13.55 -16.10 0.87
C ARG A 14 14.05 -14.81 0.27
N PHE A 15 14.77 -14.03 1.08
CA PHE A 15 15.32 -12.74 0.75
C PHE A 15 16.82 -12.71 1.03
N ARG A 16 17.48 -11.67 0.52
CA ARG A 16 18.85 -11.27 0.81
C ARG A 16 18.82 -9.86 1.36
N ILE A 17 19.46 -9.67 2.50
CA ILE A 17 19.73 -8.36 3.09
C ILE A 17 21.18 -8.00 2.79
N ILE A 18 21.39 -6.79 2.27
CA ILE A 18 22.70 -6.20 2.00
C ILE A 18 22.86 -4.99 2.91
N ASP A 19 23.98 -4.94 3.62
CA ASP A 19 24.30 -3.91 4.60
C ASP A 19 25.63 -3.26 4.25
N ASN A 20 25.55 -2.00 3.82
CA ASN A 20 26.68 -1.25 3.30
C ASN A 20 26.97 -0.05 4.20
N SER A 21 28.16 -0.04 4.79
CA SER A 21 28.64 1.07 5.62
C SER A 21 29.60 2.00 4.86
N ASN A 22 29.34 3.30 4.94
CA ASN A 22 30.15 4.36 4.37
C ASN A 22 30.88 5.13 5.47
N PHE A 23 32.18 5.31 5.26
CA PHE A 23 33.09 5.91 6.23
C PHE A 23 33.71 7.18 5.66
N ASN A 24 33.91 8.19 6.50
CA ASN A 24 34.63 9.41 6.15
C ASN A 24 36.14 9.12 6.07
N ARG A 25 36.94 10.15 5.75
CA ARG A 25 38.41 10.03 5.65
C ARG A 25 39.09 9.66 6.98
N ASN A 26 38.43 9.92 8.10
CA ASN A 26 38.93 9.63 9.45
C ASN A 26 38.55 8.21 9.91
N GLY A 27 37.82 7.44 9.09
CA GLY A 27 37.34 6.10 9.43
C GLY A 27 36.05 6.07 10.24
N GLU A 28 35.38 7.20 10.44
CA GLU A 28 34.10 7.30 11.16
C GLU A 28 32.93 7.03 10.21
N ILE A 29 31.92 6.32 10.69
CA ILE A 29 30.72 6.04 9.89
C ILE A 29 29.85 7.29 9.79
N TYR A 30 29.47 7.67 8.57
CA TYR A 30 28.54 8.78 8.34
C TYR A 30 27.21 8.31 7.74
N SER A 31 27.19 7.14 7.11
CA SER A 31 25.98 6.54 6.55
C SER A 31 26.06 5.01 6.51
N ARG A 32 24.92 4.35 6.75
CA ARG A 32 24.74 2.90 6.56
C ARG A 32 23.47 2.66 5.77
N ASN A 33 23.53 1.86 4.71
CA ASN A 33 22.37 1.55 3.87
C ASN A 33 22.06 0.06 3.95
N PHE A 34 20.82 -0.26 4.27
CA PHE A 34 20.30 -1.61 4.31
C PHE A 34 19.33 -1.81 3.16
N LYS A 35 19.57 -2.83 2.34
CA LYS A 35 18.71 -3.20 1.23
C LYS A 35 18.19 -4.61 1.45
N ILE A 36 16.97 -4.87 1.05
CA ILE A 36 16.40 -6.22 1.02
C ILE A 36 15.78 -6.50 -0.34
N GLY A 37 15.95 -7.74 -0.80
CA GLY A 37 15.35 -8.20 -2.04
C GLY A 37 15.59 -9.68 -2.28
N GLY A 38 15.33 -10.14 -3.50
CA GLY A 38 15.52 -11.52 -3.92
C GLY A 38 16.43 -11.54 -5.14
N THR A 39 15.89 -12.01 -6.26
CA THR A 39 16.52 -11.88 -7.57
C THR A 39 16.71 -10.40 -7.94
N TYR A 40 15.75 -9.54 -7.57
CA TYR A 40 15.92 -8.09 -7.56
C TYR A 40 16.33 -7.63 -6.16
N HIS A 41 17.51 -7.03 -6.01
CA HIS A 41 18.16 -6.84 -4.70
C HIS A 41 17.75 -5.58 -3.92
N ASP A 42 17.11 -4.60 -4.56
CA ASP A 42 16.84 -3.27 -3.99
C ASP A 42 15.34 -2.96 -3.94
N CYS A 43 14.57 -3.88 -3.33
CA CYS A 43 13.12 -3.76 -3.25
C CYS A 43 12.68 -2.80 -2.14
N VAL A 44 13.33 -2.90 -0.99
CA VAL A 44 13.20 -1.95 0.11
C VAL A 44 14.59 -1.52 0.52
N ASN A 45 14.77 -0.22 0.67
CA ASN A 45 16.02 0.38 1.10
C ASN A 45 15.76 1.24 2.35
N VAL A 46 16.65 1.15 3.32
CA VAL A 46 16.70 2.01 4.50
C VAL A 46 18.08 2.64 4.62
N SER A 47 18.13 3.96 4.66
CA SER A 47 19.34 4.72 4.89
C SER A 47 19.38 5.24 6.33
N ILE A 48 20.48 4.96 7.03
CA ILE A 48 20.79 5.47 8.36
C ILE A 48 21.86 6.55 8.21
N THR A 49 21.62 7.73 8.78
CA THR A 49 22.61 8.81 8.89
C THR A 49 23.16 8.85 10.29
N TYR A 50 24.46 9.14 10.42
CA TYR A 50 25.17 9.24 11.69
C TYR A 50 25.67 10.67 11.93
N ASP A 51 25.81 11.06 13.20
CA ASP A 51 26.51 12.28 13.59
C ASP A 51 28.04 12.12 13.58
N ASP A 52 28.77 13.20 13.83
CA ASP A 52 30.24 13.21 13.89
C ASP A 52 30.82 12.29 14.99
N LYS A 53 29.98 11.81 15.91
CA LYS A 53 30.36 10.85 16.97
C LYS A 53 29.98 9.41 16.59
N SER A 54 29.67 9.14 15.33
CA SER A 54 29.23 7.83 14.84
C SER A 54 27.98 7.31 15.55
N ARG A 55 27.07 8.20 15.99
CA ARG A 55 25.77 7.82 16.58
C ARG A 55 24.67 7.99 15.53
N PRO A 56 23.75 7.01 15.37
CA PRO A 56 22.67 7.14 14.41
C PRO A 56 21.71 8.25 14.80
N ILE A 57 21.40 9.15 13.86
CA ILE A 57 20.52 10.32 14.09
C ILE A 57 19.23 10.27 13.27
N SER A 58 19.19 9.52 12.17
CA SER A 58 17.97 9.36 11.39
C SER A 58 17.98 8.04 10.62
N ALA A 59 16.79 7.47 10.46
CA ALA A 59 16.54 6.33 9.60
C ALA A 59 15.44 6.68 8.61
N LYS A 60 15.72 6.56 7.32
CA LYS A 60 14.77 6.89 6.26
C LYS A 60 14.55 5.71 5.34
N ILE A 61 13.32 5.51 4.86
CA ILE A 61 12.98 4.54 3.81
C ILE A 61 12.89 5.30 2.48
N PRO A 62 14.01 5.48 1.74
CA PRO A 62 13.99 6.24 0.49
C PRO A 62 13.27 5.52 -0.67
N THR A 63 13.12 4.21 -0.60
CA THR A 63 12.60 3.43 -1.72
C THR A 63 11.81 2.24 -1.23
N LEU A 64 10.59 2.13 -1.75
CA LEU A 64 9.75 0.95 -1.63
C LEU A 64 9.18 0.61 -3.01
N VAL A 65 9.68 -0.46 -3.62
CA VAL A 65 9.20 -0.93 -4.92
C VAL A 65 8.69 -2.35 -4.78
N TYR A 66 7.44 -2.57 -5.18
CA TYR A 66 6.94 -3.92 -5.38
C TYR A 66 7.43 -4.47 -6.72
N VAL A 67 8.22 -5.55 -6.66
CA VAL A 67 8.56 -6.38 -7.83
C VAL A 67 8.32 -7.84 -7.45
N PRO A 68 7.68 -8.67 -8.29
CA PRO A 68 7.53 -10.11 -8.00
C PRO A 68 8.87 -10.81 -7.71
N ASP A 69 9.94 -10.36 -8.34
CA ASP A 69 11.31 -10.90 -8.22
C ASP A 69 12.04 -10.45 -6.93
N CYS A 70 11.33 -9.78 -6.02
CA CYS A 70 11.84 -9.40 -4.71
C CYS A 70 12.05 -10.59 -3.76
N SER A 71 11.75 -11.82 -4.18
CA SER A 71 12.08 -13.06 -3.48
C SER A 71 12.66 -14.09 -4.44
N PHE A 72 13.52 -14.99 -3.94
CA PHE A 72 14.25 -15.93 -4.81
C PHE A 72 13.41 -17.10 -5.33
N ASP A 73 12.63 -17.74 -4.45
CA ASP A 73 12.06 -19.06 -4.74
C ASP A 73 10.60 -19.01 -5.20
N VAL A 74 9.87 -18.01 -4.71
CA VAL A 74 8.46 -17.75 -5.02
C VAL A 74 8.32 -16.28 -5.38
N PRO A 75 7.40 -15.91 -6.29
CA PRO A 75 7.09 -14.50 -6.52
C PRO A 75 6.57 -13.85 -5.24
N LEU A 76 6.98 -12.61 -4.99
CA LEU A 76 6.47 -11.82 -3.87
C LEU A 76 4.99 -11.51 -4.11
N ASP A 77 4.09 -11.88 -3.19
CA ASP A 77 2.68 -11.52 -3.33
C ASP A 77 2.48 -10.01 -3.16
N ARG A 78 1.55 -9.41 -3.93
CA ARG A 78 1.13 -8.02 -3.72
C ARG A 78 0.48 -7.87 -2.33
N GLY A 79 0.78 -6.78 -1.64
CA GLY A 79 0.24 -6.52 -0.30
C GLY A 79 0.95 -7.34 0.78
N GLU A 80 0.60 -8.61 0.94
CA GLU A 80 1.14 -9.47 2.00
C GLU A 80 2.66 -9.66 1.89
N GLY A 81 3.18 -9.88 0.68
CA GLY A 81 4.63 -9.97 0.46
C GLY A 81 5.35 -8.66 0.78
N SER A 82 4.76 -7.51 0.39
CA SER A 82 5.27 -6.18 0.76
C SER A 82 5.31 -5.97 2.28
N ILE A 83 4.28 -6.42 3.00
CA ILE A 83 4.27 -6.35 4.47
C ILE A 83 5.44 -7.15 5.04
N VAL A 84 5.60 -8.40 4.59
CA VAL A 84 6.63 -9.30 5.10
C VAL A 84 8.02 -8.74 4.84
N ILE A 85 8.33 -8.27 3.62
CA ILE A 85 9.67 -7.80 3.27
C ILE A 85 10.04 -6.51 4.03
N ILE A 86 9.11 -5.55 4.19
CA ILE A 86 9.34 -4.33 4.97
C ILE A 86 9.58 -4.68 6.44
N LYS A 87 8.68 -5.46 7.07
CA LYS A 87 8.83 -5.86 8.47
C LYS A 87 10.15 -6.59 8.72
N THR A 88 10.56 -7.45 7.79
CA THR A 88 11.81 -8.21 7.87
C THR A 88 13.01 -7.27 7.92
N LEU A 89 13.07 -6.28 7.03
CA LEU A 89 14.18 -5.34 6.99
C LEU A 89 14.21 -4.45 8.24
N LEU A 90 13.07 -3.87 8.63
CA LEU A 90 13.02 -2.99 9.81
C LEU A 90 13.41 -3.72 11.10
N GLN A 91 12.94 -4.97 11.29
CA GLN A 91 13.32 -5.80 12.43
C GLN A 91 14.80 -6.19 12.39
N TYR A 92 15.36 -6.46 11.21
CA TYR A 92 16.78 -6.75 11.08
C TYR A 92 17.63 -5.54 11.50
N ILE A 93 17.27 -4.35 11.02
CA ILE A 93 17.97 -3.10 11.37
C ILE A 93 17.86 -2.83 12.87
N TYR A 94 16.66 -2.97 13.45
CA TYR A 94 16.46 -2.77 14.89
C TYR A 94 17.30 -3.71 15.75
N LYS A 95 17.47 -4.97 15.33
CA LYS A 95 18.36 -5.91 16.03
C LYS A 95 19.84 -5.50 15.96
N GLN A 96 20.26 -4.90 14.85
CA GLN A 96 21.64 -4.42 14.66
C GLN A 96 21.88 -3.07 15.34
N LEU A 97 20.85 -2.22 15.40
CA LEU A 97 20.90 -0.86 15.91
C LEU A 97 19.68 -0.61 16.83
N PRO A 98 19.67 -1.15 18.07
CA PRO A 98 18.51 -1.09 18.96
C PRO A 98 18.09 0.32 19.42
N ASN A 99 18.94 1.33 19.16
CA ASN A 99 18.64 2.72 19.48
C ASN A 99 17.81 3.41 18.38
N ILE A 100 17.61 2.75 17.22
CA ILE A 100 16.80 3.28 16.12
C ILE A 100 15.41 2.66 16.19
N ASN A 101 14.48 3.40 16.78
CA ASN A 101 13.09 2.94 16.94
C ASN A 101 12.20 3.41 15.79
N GLU A 102 12.47 4.60 15.24
CA GLU A 102 11.62 5.28 14.27
C GLU A 102 12.24 5.29 12.87
N PHE A 103 11.46 4.89 11.87
CA PHE A 103 11.83 4.92 10.46
C PHE A 103 10.93 5.89 9.71
N VAL A 104 11.52 6.94 9.14
CA VAL A 104 10.79 8.01 8.44
C VAL A 104 10.63 7.69 6.95
N PHE A 105 9.47 7.96 6.37
CA PHE A 105 9.22 7.74 4.94
C PHE A 105 8.20 8.73 4.36
N ASP A 106 8.21 8.85 3.04
CA ASP A 106 7.17 9.56 2.29
C ASP A 106 6.34 8.51 1.54
N ASP A 107 5.01 8.54 1.72
CA ASP A 107 4.10 7.62 1.07
C ASP A 107 3.82 8.07 -0.37
N MET A 108 4.53 7.44 -1.30
CA MET A 108 4.32 7.54 -2.74
C MET A 108 3.66 6.28 -3.31
N SER A 109 3.01 5.49 -2.45
CA SER A 109 2.49 4.19 -2.82
C SER A 109 1.24 4.33 -3.70
N ASN A 110 1.20 3.50 -4.72
CA ASN A 110 0.11 3.46 -5.68
C ASN A 110 -0.32 2.01 -5.92
N ILE A 111 -1.59 1.81 -6.24
CA ILE A 111 -2.13 0.54 -6.70
C ILE A 111 -2.47 0.63 -8.18
N GLU A 112 -2.06 -0.39 -8.93
CA GLU A 112 -2.48 -0.55 -10.31
C GLU A 112 -3.90 -1.14 -10.34
N CYS A 113 -4.88 -0.28 -10.64
CA CYS A 113 -6.27 -0.67 -10.88
C CYS A 113 -6.52 -0.67 -12.40
N GLY A 114 -6.06 -1.70 -13.11
CA GLY A 114 -6.31 -1.88 -14.54
C GLY A 114 -7.38 -2.94 -14.82
N THR A 115 -8.22 -2.73 -15.83
CA THR A 115 -9.09 -3.79 -16.36
C THR A 115 -8.24 -4.90 -16.99
N GLU A 116 -8.79 -6.12 -17.14
CA GLU A 116 -8.08 -7.19 -17.86
C GLU A 116 -7.65 -6.75 -19.26
N ASP A 117 -8.45 -5.93 -19.94
CA ASP A 117 -8.11 -5.41 -21.26
C ASP A 117 -6.95 -4.39 -21.21
N GLU A 118 -6.93 -3.49 -20.23
CA GLU A 118 -5.80 -2.57 -20.00
C GLU A 118 -4.52 -3.32 -19.58
N ILE A 119 -4.66 -4.47 -18.90
CA ILE A 119 -3.56 -5.38 -18.57
C ILE A 119 -3.08 -6.15 -19.81
N ARG A 120 -3.99 -6.52 -20.72
CA ARG A 120 -3.70 -7.30 -21.94
C ARG A 120 -3.13 -6.44 -23.07
N GLN A 121 -3.49 -5.17 -23.15
CA GLN A 121 -2.95 -4.19 -24.12
C GLN A 121 -1.50 -3.75 -23.81
N LYS A 122 -0.74 -4.56 -23.07
CA LYS A 122 0.70 -4.34 -22.84
C LYS A 122 1.42 -4.24 -24.18
N LYS A 123 1.97 -3.06 -24.48
CA LYS A 123 2.97 -2.91 -25.53
C LYS A 123 4.23 -3.65 -25.06
N PHE A 124 4.79 -4.50 -25.93
CA PHE A 124 5.98 -5.31 -25.66
C PHE A 124 7.06 -4.50 -24.92
N GLY A 125 7.55 -5.04 -23.80
CA GLY A 125 8.71 -4.52 -23.08
C GLY A 125 8.44 -3.55 -21.92
N LYS A 126 7.19 -3.13 -21.63
CA LYS A 126 6.88 -2.32 -20.43
C LYS A 126 6.29 -3.16 -19.30
N THR A 127 6.88 -3.07 -18.11
CA THR A 127 6.31 -3.60 -16.85
C THR A 127 5.23 -2.65 -16.35
N GLY A 128 3.99 -3.14 -16.20
CA GLY A 128 2.86 -2.40 -15.63
C GLY A 128 1.58 -2.48 -16.46
N THR A 129 0.49 -1.94 -15.94
CA THR A 129 -0.75 -1.69 -16.69
C THR A 129 -0.71 -0.28 -17.25
N ASN A 130 -1.17 -0.02 -18.48
CA ASN A 130 -1.33 1.36 -18.97
C ASN A 130 -2.45 2.14 -18.23
N ALA A 131 -3.04 1.54 -17.20
CA ALA A 131 -4.05 2.13 -16.35
C ALA A 131 -3.48 3.24 -15.48
N VAL A 132 -4.29 4.27 -15.23
CA VAL A 132 -3.97 5.33 -14.26
C VAL A 132 -3.86 4.70 -12.87
N PRO A 133 -2.72 4.84 -12.17
CA PRO A 133 -2.56 4.31 -10.83
C PRO A 133 -3.49 5.03 -9.84
N VAL A 134 -3.99 4.31 -8.86
CA VAL A 134 -4.73 4.89 -7.74
C VAL A 134 -3.79 5.10 -6.57
N VAL A 135 -3.85 6.29 -6.00
CA VAL A 135 -3.11 6.65 -4.80
C VAL A 135 -3.55 5.77 -3.61
N LEU A 136 -2.62 4.98 -3.07
CA LEU A 136 -2.95 3.92 -2.11
C LEU A 136 -3.51 4.45 -0.80
N TYR A 137 -2.97 5.56 -0.27
CA TYR A 137 -3.43 6.10 1.00
C TYR A 137 -4.90 6.53 0.95
N TYR A 138 -5.33 7.24 -0.09
CA TYR A 138 -6.74 7.64 -0.26
C TYR A 138 -7.66 6.44 -0.48
N PHE A 139 -7.23 5.49 -1.31
CA PHE A 139 -7.99 4.25 -1.49
C PHE A 139 -8.15 3.50 -0.17
N SER A 140 -7.06 3.36 0.60
CA SER A 140 -7.11 2.67 1.89
C SER A 140 -7.98 3.42 2.90
N ILE A 141 -7.91 4.75 2.96
CA ILE A 141 -8.75 5.58 3.83
C ILE A 141 -10.23 5.34 3.50
N ALA A 142 -10.61 5.40 2.21
CA ALA A 142 -12.01 5.23 1.78
C ALA A 142 -12.63 3.91 2.29
N PHE A 143 -11.88 2.81 2.16
CA PHE A 143 -12.40 1.47 2.38
C PHE A 143 -12.00 0.82 3.71
N ASN A 144 -11.07 1.43 4.46
CA ASN A 144 -10.60 0.91 5.76
C ASN A 144 -10.60 1.96 6.87
N GLY A 145 -10.83 3.25 6.56
CA GLY A 145 -10.75 4.35 7.54
C GLY A 145 -9.34 4.69 8.00
N VAL A 146 -8.31 4.06 7.42
CA VAL A 146 -6.89 4.24 7.74
C VAL A 146 -6.07 4.06 6.46
N THR A 147 -4.91 4.70 6.39
CA THR A 147 -3.90 4.39 5.37
C THR A 147 -3.43 2.94 5.48
N TRP A 148 -2.82 2.44 4.40
CA TRP A 148 -2.28 1.08 4.39
C TRP A 148 -1.15 0.92 5.42
N TYR A 149 -0.33 1.96 5.61
CA TYR A 149 0.76 1.92 6.57
C TYR A 149 0.29 2.02 8.03
N GLU A 150 -0.74 2.81 8.34
CA GLU A 150 -1.40 2.75 9.66
C GLU A 150 -1.86 1.33 9.96
N LYS A 151 -2.58 0.71 9.02
CA LYS A 151 -3.16 -0.63 9.21
C LYS A 151 -2.13 -1.73 9.46
N HIS A 152 -0.99 -1.68 8.80
CA HIS A 152 -0.04 -2.80 8.77
C HIS A 152 1.23 -2.57 9.59
N PHE A 153 1.55 -1.31 9.91
CA PHE A 153 2.79 -0.91 10.59
C PHE A 153 2.56 0.06 11.75
N ASN A 154 1.31 0.40 12.07
CA ASN A 154 0.97 1.44 13.05
C ASN A 154 1.66 2.78 12.72
N ALA A 155 1.81 3.07 11.42
CA ALA A 155 2.49 4.28 10.97
C ALA A 155 1.69 5.54 11.30
N TYR A 156 2.38 6.66 11.48
CA TYR A 156 1.78 7.96 11.80
C TYR A 156 2.53 9.10 11.12
N GLN A 157 1.88 10.26 10.96
CA GLN A 157 2.59 11.47 10.53
C GLN A 157 3.48 11.95 11.68
N LYS A 158 4.73 12.32 11.38
CA LYS A 158 5.75 12.70 12.38
C LYS A 158 5.25 13.80 13.33
N ASP A 159 4.49 14.77 12.80
CA ASP A 159 3.76 15.71 13.63
C ASP A 159 2.48 15.04 14.19
N ARG A 160 2.49 14.76 15.50
CA ARG A 160 1.38 14.10 16.20
C ARG A 160 0.13 14.97 16.29
N GLY A 161 0.26 16.29 16.30
CA GLY A 161 -0.88 17.22 16.29
C GLY A 161 -1.62 17.13 14.96
N ILE A 162 -0.87 17.24 13.85
CA ILE A 162 -1.41 17.06 12.50
C ILE A 162 -2.02 15.66 12.34
N HIS A 163 -1.33 14.61 12.80
CA HIS A 163 -1.87 13.24 12.73
C HIS A 163 -3.20 13.11 13.48
N THR A 164 -3.31 13.69 14.68
CA THR A 164 -4.54 13.64 15.49
C THR A 164 -5.71 14.34 14.78
N GLU A 165 -5.49 15.53 14.22
CA GLU A 165 -6.52 16.25 13.48
C GLU A 165 -6.91 15.52 12.19
N TYR A 166 -5.95 14.94 11.48
CA TYR A 166 -6.21 14.02 10.37
C TYR A 166 -7.13 12.86 10.77
N ARG A 167 -6.84 12.16 11.88
CA ARG A 167 -7.65 11.03 12.35
C ARG A 167 -9.08 11.46 12.66
N LYS A 168 -9.25 12.61 13.34
CA LYS A 168 -10.58 13.20 13.62
C LYS A 168 -11.31 13.55 12.32
N ARG A 169 -10.62 14.12 11.33
CA ARG A 169 -11.20 14.50 10.05
C ARG A 169 -11.68 13.28 9.26
N VAL A 170 -10.91 12.19 9.25
CA VAL A 170 -11.32 10.92 8.63
C VAL A 170 -12.51 10.29 9.36
N GLU A 171 -12.50 10.32 10.69
CA GLU A 171 -13.61 9.80 11.50
C GLU A 171 -14.91 10.55 11.20
N TRP A 172 -14.87 11.89 11.20
CA TRP A 172 -16.00 12.73 10.80
C TRP A 172 -16.44 12.40 9.37
N LEU A 173 -15.52 12.39 8.40
CA LEU A 173 -15.85 12.18 6.99
C LEU A 173 -16.58 10.86 6.76
N LEU A 174 -16.09 9.77 7.37
CA LEU A 174 -16.56 8.42 7.07
C LEU A 174 -17.72 7.96 7.94
N LYS A 175 -17.88 8.50 9.16
CA LYS A 175 -18.88 8.01 10.12
C LYS A 175 -19.94 9.02 10.49
N ASP A 176 -19.73 10.30 10.27
CA ASP A 176 -20.73 11.32 10.54
C ASP A 176 -21.74 11.38 9.39
N LYS A 177 -23.04 11.41 9.72
CA LYS A 177 -24.12 11.54 8.75
C LYS A 177 -24.11 12.93 8.12
N ASP A 178 -23.76 13.94 8.91
CA ASP A 178 -23.74 15.34 8.47
C ASP A 178 -22.57 15.63 7.52
N ALA A 179 -21.57 14.74 7.47
CA ALA A 179 -20.51 14.82 6.47
C ALA A 179 -21.00 14.44 5.07
N LYS A 180 -21.96 13.52 4.95
CA LYS A 180 -22.46 13.02 3.66
C LYS A 180 -23.34 14.08 3.00
N SER A 181 -22.83 14.70 1.94
CA SER A 181 -23.56 15.71 1.17
C SER A 181 -24.65 15.09 0.27
N SER A 182 -25.43 15.95 -0.41
CA SER A 182 -26.35 15.48 -1.45
C SER A 182 -25.59 14.78 -2.58
N PHE A 183 -26.26 13.91 -3.36
CA PHE A 183 -25.59 13.25 -4.48
C PHE A 183 -25.08 14.26 -5.52
N ASN A 184 -25.81 15.34 -5.78
CA ASN A 184 -25.38 16.42 -6.67
C ASN A 184 -24.10 17.12 -6.17
N ASP A 185 -23.98 17.37 -4.87
CA ASP A 185 -22.77 17.95 -4.28
C ASP A 185 -21.59 16.98 -4.37
N PHE A 186 -21.83 15.70 -4.11
CA PHE A 186 -20.85 14.65 -4.32
C PHE A 186 -20.34 14.65 -5.77
N LEU A 187 -21.22 14.71 -6.78
CA LEU A 187 -20.82 14.76 -8.19
C LEU A 187 -19.97 15.99 -8.51
N ARG A 188 -20.29 17.15 -7.92
CA ARG A 188 -19.52 18.39 -8.07
C ARG A 188 -18.11 18.29 -7.46
N ILE A 189 -17.99 17.61 -6.31
CA ILE A 189 -16.72 17.44 -5.59
C ILE A 189 -15.86 16.37 -6.25
N ALA A 190 -16.39 15.14 -6.35
CA ALA A 190 -15.65 13.97 -6.83
C ALA A 190 -15.40 14.03 -8.33
N LYS A 191 -16.37 14.52 -9.11
CA LYS A 191 -16.34 14.53 -10.59
C LYS A 191 -16.09 13.13 -11.16
N PRO A 192 -16.88 12.11 -10.79
CA PRO A 192 -16.75 10.78 -11.38
C PRO A 192 -17.04 10.81 -12.89
N PRO A 193 -16.51 9.86 -13.66
CA PRO A 193 -16.84 9.74 -15.09
C PRO A 193 -18.34 9.50 -15.29
N GLN A 194 -18.94 10.12 -16.31
CA GLN A 194 -20.38 10.02 -16.56
C GLN A 194 -20.88 8.57 -16.65
N LYS A 195 -20.08 7.68 -17.25
CA LYS A 195 -20.35 6.22 -17.36
C LYS A 195 -20.58 5.51 -16.02
N ASN A 196 -20.09 6.07 -14.92
CA ASN A 196 -20.18 5.47 -13.58
C ASN A 196 -21.28 6.13 -12.72
N VAL A 197 -21.89 7.24 -13.15
CA VAL A 197 -22.77 8.07 -12.30
C VAL A 197 -24.01 7.31 -11.84
N GLU A 198 -24.75 6.72 -12.77
CA GLU A 198 -25.98 5.96 -12.45
C GLU A 198 -25.70 4.81 -11.48
N GLU A 199 -24.59 4.11 -11.67
CA GLU A 199 -24.19 3.00 -10.81
C GLU A 199 -23.77 3.48 -9.41
N LEU A 200 -23.02 4.59 -9.33
CA LEU A 200 -22.63 5.19 -8.05
C LEU A 200 -23.85 5.68 -7.26
N GLU A 201 -24.87 6.22 -7.92
CA GLU A 201 -26.11 6.70 -7.29
C GLU A 201 -26.82 5.57 -6.51
N LEU A 202 -26.88 4.37 -7.11
CA LEU A 202 -27.50 3.20 -6.47
C LEU A 202 -26.84 2.82 -5.14
N PHE A 203 -25.53 2.99 -5.04
CA PHE A 203 -24.76 2.76 -3.81
C PHE A 203 -24.87 3.95 -2.85
N TYR A 204 -24.93 5.16 -3.39
CA TYR A 204 -24.99 6.40 -2.63
C TYR A 204 -26.31 6.57 -1.87
N GLU A 205 -27.44 6.37 -2.55
CA GLU A 205 -28.77 6.60 -1.97
C GLU A 205 -29.11 5.58 -0.86
N LYS A 206 -28.46 4.41 -0.86
CA LYS A 206 -28.66 3.36 0.16
C LYS A 206 -27.82 3.54 1.42
N SER A 207 -26.96 4.57 1.46
CA SER A 207 -25.99 4.77 2.54
C SER A 207 -26.30 6.03 3.33
N GLU A 208 -26.08 5.98 4.65
CA GLU A 208 -26.27 7.13 5.53
C GLU A 208 -24.99 7.95 5.70
N THR A 209 -23.82 7.32 5.51
CA THR A 209 -22.49 7.95 5.66
C THR A 209 -21.60 7.66 4.45
N TYR A 210 -20.53 8.45 4.25
CA TYR A 210 -19.57 8.12 3.19
C TYR A 210 -18.87 6.77 3.44
N GLY A 211 -18.64 6.37 4.69
CA GLY A 211 -18.07 5.06 5.02
C GLY A 211 -18.98 3.91 4.58
N GLU A 212 -20.30 4.04 4.75
CA GLU A 212 -21.26 3.07 4.23
C GLU A 212 -21.32 3.07 2.71
N PHE A 213 -21.29 4.25 2.07
CA PHE A 213 -21.22 4.37 0.61
C PHE A 213 -20.00 3.64 0.05
N PHE A 214 -18.80 3.88 0.58
CA PHE A 214 -17.60 3.18 0.11
C PHE A 214 -17.69 1.67 0.36
N ASN A 215 -18.23 1.25 1.50
CA ASN A 215 -18.31 -0.17 1.81
C ASN A 215 -19.42 -0.92 1.07
N SER A 216 -20.45 -0.23 0.57
CA SER A 216 -21.49 -0.84 -0.26
C SER A 216 -21.00 -1.19 -1.67
N ILE A 217 -19.91 -0.56 -2.15
CA ILE A 217 -19.28 -0.90 -3.41
C ILE A 217 -18.60 -2.29 -3.32
N PRO A 218 -18.98 -3.26 -4.18
CA PRO A 218 -18.38 -4.59 -4.24
C PRO A 218 -16.86 -4.52 -4.43
N LYS A 219 -16.11 -5.42 -3.76
CA LYS A 219 -14.64 -5.36 -3.73
C LYS A 219 -14.01 -5.43 -5.13
N ASP A 220 -14.60 -6.20 -6.02
CA ASP A 220 -14.31 -6.30 -7.46
C ASP A 220 -14.36 -4.94 -8.14
N GLU A 221 -15.38 -4.17 -7.82
CA GLU A 221 -15.77 -3.00 -8.58
C GLU A 221 -15.12 -1.72 -8.08
N ARG A 222 -14.59 -1.74 -6.85
CA ARG A 222 -13.92 -0.58 -6.21
C ARG A 222 -12.91 0.08 -7.13
N CYS A 223 -11.99 -0.70 -7.69
CA CYS A 223 -10.96 -0.19 -8.59
C CYS A 223 -11.58 0.52 -9.81
N ARG A 224 -12.54 -0.12 -10.51
CA ARG A 224 -13.17 0.45 -11.71
C ARG A 224 -13.96 1.72 -11.38
N LEU A 225 -14.70 1.69 -10.27
CA LEU A 225 -15.65 2.73 -9.92
C LEU A 225 -14.98 3.98 -9.36
N VAL A 226 -13.92 3.84 -8.56
CA VAL A 226 -13.36 4.97 -7.80
C VAL A 226 -12.04 5.51 -8.33
N ARG A 227 -11.32 4.75 -9.18
CA ARG A 227 -9.97 5.07 -9.64
C ARG A 227 -9.82 6.49 -10.17
N GLU A 228 -10.80 6.95 -10.94
CA GLU A 228 -10.70 8.21 -11.67
C GLU A 228 -11.01 9.46 -10.80
N TRP A 229 -11.57 9.29 -9.61
CA TRP A 229 -12.06 10.43 -8.80
C TRP A 229 -11.74 10.38 -7.30
N ILE A 230 -11.32 9.24 -6.75
CA ILE A 230 -11.10 9.11 -5.30
C ILE A 230 -10.07 10.08 -4.76
N GLY A 231 -9.05 10.42 -5.57
CA GLY A 231 -8.05 11.43 -5.22
C GLY A 231 -8.67 12.80 -5.05
N THR A 232 -9.40 13.29 -6.05
CA THR A 232 -10.12 14.58 -6.03
C THR A 232 -11.06 14.68 -4.83
N PHE A 233 -11.83 13.62 -4.58
CA PHE A 233 -12.76 13.57 -3.45
C PHE A 233 -12.03 13.65 -2.11
N MET A 234 -10.99 12.83 -1.91
CA MET A 234 -10.26 12.80 -0.64
C MET A 234 -9.47 14.09 -0.41
N GLU A 235 -8.85 14.66 -1.44
CA GLU A 235 -8.18 15.96 -1.35
C GLU A 235 -9.13 17.05 -0.90
N HIS A 236 -10.36 17.10 -1.42
CA HIS A 236 -11.35 18.10 -1.00
C HIS A 236 -11.57 18.10 0.52
N TYR A 237 -11.66 16.91 1.14
CA TYR A 237 -11.96 16.80 2.57
C TYR A 237 -10.73 16.75 3.49
N LEU A 238 -9.59 16.27 2.99
CA LEU A 238 -8.38 16.03 3.78
C LEU A 238 -7.27 17.07 3.54
N ASN A 239 -7.44 17.99 2.58
CA ASN A 239 -6.48 19.06 2.35
C ASN A 239 -6.24 19.88 3.63
N GLY A 240 -4.96 20.11 3.94
CA GLY A 240 -4.53 20.79 5.16
C GLY A 240 -4.46 19.89 6.42
N TYR A 241 -5.00 18.68 6.37
CA TYR A 241 -4.97 17.71 7.48
C TYR A 241 -4.08 16.50 7.18
N PHE A 242 -4.09 16.03 5.94
CA PHE A 242 -3.30 14.89 5.49
C PHE A 242 -2.10 15.33 4.65
N PHE A 243 -0.91 14.85 5.01
CA PHE A 243 0.29 14.96 4.19
C PHE A 243 0.84 13.56 3.95
N ASN A 244 1.28 13.28 2.73
CA ASN A 244 1.91 12.01 2.40
C ASN A 244 3.42 11.99 2.71
N THR A 245 3.96 13.03 3.36
CA THR A 245 5.38 13.14 3.70
C THR A 245 5.62 13.01 5.19
N ASN A 246 6.84 12.67 5.58
CA ASN A 246 7.28 12.55 6.97
C ASN A 246 6.41 11.60 7.80
N TRP A 247 6.04 10.46 7.25
CA TRP A 247 5.45 9.37 8.01
C TRP A 247 6.51 8.63 8.80
N VAL A 248 6.10 7.97 9.88
CA VAL A 248 6.99 7.25 10.80
C VAL A 248 6.43 5.86 11.04
N ILE A 249 7.29 4.84 10.95
CA ILE A 249 7.03 3.50 11.49
C ILE A 249 7.86 3.36 12.76
N ASP A 250 7.20 3.11 13.89
CA ASP A 250 7.87 2.75 15.14
C ASP A 250 7.98 1.23 15.24
N VAL A 251 9.20 0.72 15.12
CA VAL A 251 9.50 -0.72 15.10
C VAL A 251 9.22 -1.38 16.46
N THR A 252 9.21 -0.62 17.56
CA THR A 252 8.97 -1.14 18.91
C THR A 252 7.50 -1.53 19.13
N HIS A 253 6.59 -0.88 18.40
CA HIS A 253 5.15 -1.15 18.39
C HIS A 253 4.71 -1.96 17.16
N MET A 254 5.66 -2.51 16.40
CA MET A 254 5.37 -3.30 15.22
C MET A 254 5.12 -4.76 15.59
N ASP A 255 4.01 -5.33 15.11
CA ASP A 255 3.72 -6.74 15.36
C ASP A 255 4.88 -7.63 14.89
N PRO A 256 5.36 -8.57 15.74
CA PRO A 256 6.36 -9.52 15.33
C PRO A 256 5.84 -10.35 14.15
N LEU A 257 6.73 -10.69 13.22
CA LEU A 257 6.38 -11.65 12.18
C LEU A 257 6.00 -12.96 12.88
N LYS A 258 4.73 -13.38 12.76
CA LYS A 258 4.29 -14.67 13.30
C LYS A 258 5.24 -15.74 12.77
N LYS A 259 5.84 -16.54 13.67
CA LYS A 259 6.66 -17.70 13.27
C LYS A 259 5.76 -18.65 12.49
N ILE A 260 5.79 -18.56 11.16
CA ILE A 260 5.16 -19.57 10.31
C ILE A 260 6.05 -20.80 10.43
N ASN A 261 5.55 -21.83 11.09
CA ASN A 261 6.25 -23.09 11.32
C ASN A 261 6.91 -23.58 10.03
N GLN A 262 8.23 -23.77 10.09
CA GLN A 262 9.04 -24.40 9.05
C GLN A 262 8.56 -25.84 8.86
N LYS A 263 7.59 -26.07 7.98
CA LYS A 263 7.41 -27.39 7.37
C LYS A 263 8.18 -27.38 6.06
N ALA A 264 9.35 -28.03 6.08
CA ALA A 264 10.04 -28.48 4.89
C ALA A 264 9.05 -29.37 4.10
N GLY A 265 8.43 -28.79 3.09
CA GLY A 265 7.45 -29.45 2.23
C GLY A 265 8.10 -29.83 0.92
N THR A 266 8.33 -31.13 0.74
CA THR A 266 8.72 -31.78 -0.51
C THR A 266 7.99 -31.22 -1.73
N ARG A 267 8.80 -30.89 -2.74
CA ARG A 267 8.44 -30.41 -4.08
C ARG A 267 7.32 -31.26 -4.71
N LYS A 268 6.07 -30.79 -4.65
CA LYS A 268 5.06 -31.14 -5.66
C LYS A 268 5.00 -30.01 -6.67
N LYS A 269 5.38 -30.30 -7.91
CA LYS A 269 5.10 -29.43 -9.07
C LYS A 269 3.58 -29.33 -9.24
N SER A 270 2.94 -28.45 -8.51
CA SER A 270 1.58 -28.02 -8.83
C SER A 270 1.68 -27.01 -9.97
N LYS A 271 1.14 -27.35 -11.14
CA LYS A 271 0.74 -26.35 -12.14
C LYS A 271 -0.33 -25.47 -11.48
N ILE A 272 0.09 -24.40 -10.80
CA ILE A 272 -0.82 -23.41 -10.23
C ILE A 272 -1.02 -22.35 -11.30
N SER A 273 -2.25 -22.28 -11.80
CA SER A 273 -2.72 -21.18 -12.61
C SER A 273 -2.54 -19.87 -11.84
N HIS A 274 -2.00 -18.86 -12.53
CA HIS A 274 -1.92 -17.50 -12.03
C HIS A 274 -3.32 -16.94 -11.76
N THR A 275 -3.81 -17.07 -10.55
CA THR A 275 -4.96 -16.31 -10.05
C THR A 275 -4.79 -16.03 -8.57
N SER A 276 -4.08 -14.94 -8.28
CA SER A 276 -4.31 -14.11 -7.10
C SER A 276 -3.78 -12.71 -7.43
N SER A 277 -4.38 -12.11 -8.47
CA SER A 277 -4.44 -10.66 -8.55
C SER A 277 -5.24 -10.15 -7.34
N TYR A 278 -5.11 -8.88 -7.02
CA TYR A 278 -6.34 -8.13 -6.71
C TYR A 278 -7.18 -8.24 -7.98
N TYR A 279 -7.94 -9.33 -8.08
CA TYR A 279 -8.88 -9.57 -9.15
C TYR A 279 -9.97 -8.55 -8.91
N CYS A 280 -10.20 -7.66 -9.87
CA CYS A 280 -11.58 -7.36 -10.21
C CYS A 280 -12.12 -8.67 -10.81
N PRO A 281 -12.96 -9.47 -10.10
CA PRO A 281 -13.88 -10.34 -10.78
C PRO A 281 -14.43 -9.65 -12.01
N VAL A 282 -14.36 -10.35 -13.14
CA VAL A 282 -15.12 -9.96 -14.31
C VAL A 282 -16.59 -10.00 -13.91
N GLY A 283 -17.15 -8.84 -13.58
CA GLY A 283 -18.59 -8.62 -13.55
C GLY A 283 -19.12 -8.75 -14.98
N ARG A 284 -19.31 -9.98 -15.47
CA ARG A 284 -20.28 -10.21 -16.54
C ARG A 284 -21.66 -10.02 -15.91
N ILE A 285 -22.19 -8.81 -15.96
CA ILE A 285 -23.65 -8.66 -15.96
C ILE A 285 -24.10 -9.24 -17.29
N ASN A 286 -24.61 -10.47 -17.23
CA ASN A 286 -25.29 -11.08 -18.36
C ASN A 286 -26.63 -10.35 -18.49
N LEU A 287 -26.70 -9.32 -19.34
CA LEU A 287 -27.94 -8.60 -19.65
C LEU A 287 -28.96 -9.47 -20.43
N SER A 288 -28.72 -10.77 -20.59
CA SER A 288 -29.70 -11.69 -21.15
C SER A 288 -30.71 -12.11 -20.07
N LYS A 289 -31.92 -11.57 -20.18
CA LYS A 289 -33.18 -11.84 -19.46
C LYS A 289 -33.59 -10.81 -18.41
N VAL A 290 -33.72 -9.56 -18.83
CA VAL A 290 -34.93 -8.81 -18.44
C VAL A 290 -35.93 -9.03 -19.57
N VAL A 291 -36.78 -10.04 -19.41
CA VAL A 291 -38.00 -10.18 -20.22
C VAL A 291 -38.99 -9.21 -19.59
N TYR A 292 -39.32 -8.15 -20.32
CA TYR A 292 -40.49 -7.34 -19.99
C TYR A 292 -41.71 -8.17 -20.35
N ASP A 293 -42.41 -8.65 -19.33
CA ASP A 293 -43.77 -9.12 -19.51
C ASP A 293 -44.67 -7.88 -19.58
N THR A 294 -44.81 -7.33 -20.78
CA THR A 294 -45.90 -6.42 -21.10
C THR A 294 -47.09 -7.29 -21.49
N GLY A 295 -47.82 -7.76 -20.48
CA GLY A 295 -49.12 -8.41 -20.63
C GLY A 295 -50.23 -7.44 -20.25
N ALA A 296 -51.14 -7.26 -21.20
CA ALA A 296 -52.31 -6.38 -21.20
C ALA A 296 -53.28 -6.56 -20.01
#